data_AF-A0AB73LXE7-F1
#
_entry.id   AF-A0AB73LXE7-F1
#
_cell.length_a   1.000
_cell.length_b   1.000
_cell.length_c   1.000
_cell.angle_alpha   90.00
_cell.angle_beta   90.00
_cell.angle_gamma   90.00
#
_symmetry.space_group_name_H-M   'P 1'
#
loop_
_entity.id
_entity.type
_entity.pdbx_description
1 polymer ?
#
loop_
_entity_poly.entity_id
_entity_poly.type
_entity_poly.pdbx_seq_one_letter_code
_entity_poly.pdbx_strand_id
1 'polypeptide(L)'
;MAIVLGGNQYGKAENRVVRIYRDSPRHEIKDLNVGSALRGDFAAAYTDGDQRKVLPTDSQKQTIYAYAKEKGIETIERYGLDLAHHFVDEYEPVTGARIEIDEYAWERVVVDGREHDHSWVRKGQEVRTAEITVDGVGAAQRSWVIGGLKDLVVLKSTGSEFHDFLEDKYTILQPTSDRVMATSLVAKWRFVGTDIDWDETYLGVKRLILERFATVHSLALQQTLYEIGKAILEAYPLIAEVRLSAPNKHHFVYDLSPFGLENPNEVFHADDRPYGLIQAIVARDDAPEAGPAWDPHLAWLV
;
A
#
# COMPACT_ATOMS: atom_id res chain seq x y z
N MET A 1 36.60 21.85 3.26
CA MET A 1 35.51 20.84 3.18
C MET A 1 34.26 21.58 2.76
N ALA A 2 33.60 21.17 1.67
CA ALA A 2 32.38 21.79 1.20
C ALA A 2 31.16 20.96 1.64
N ILE A 3 30.09 21.64 2.05
CA ILE A 3 28.79 21.03 2.34
C ILE A 3 27.99 21.07 1.04
N VAL A 4 27.38 19.94 0.66
CA VAL A 4 26.63 19.79 -0.60
C VAL A 4 25.21 19.30 -0.32
N LEU A 5 24.25 19.74 -1.13
CA LEU A 5 22.87 19.24 -1.10
C LEU A 5 22.82 17.86 -1.78
N GLY A 6 22.23 16.88 -1.11
CA GLY A 6 21.93 15.56 -1.67
C GLY A 6 20.68 15.58 -2.57
N GLY A 7 20.06 14.43 -2.80
CA GLY A 7 18.74 14.44 -3.42
C GLY A 7 17.70 15.11 -2.50
N ASN A 8 16.68 15.66 -3.13
CA ASN A 8 15.69 16.47 -2.48
C ASN A 8 14.34 16.29 -3.16
N GLN A 9 13.28 16.48 -2.39
CA GLN A 9 11.92 16.52 -2.88
C GLN A 9 11.06 17.34 -1.92
N TYR A 10 9.97 17.90 -2.42
CA TYR A 10 9.04 18.63 -1.59
C TYR A 10 7.62 18.54 -2.18
N GLY A 11 6.60 18.78 -1.37
CA GLY A 11 5.24 18.86 -1.89
C GLY A 11 4.19 18.97 -0.80
N LYS A 12 3.00 18.44 -1.07
CA LYS A 12 1.87 18.50 -0.13
C LYS A 12 1.40 17.09 0.20
N ALA A 13 1.57 16.71 1.45
CA ALA A 13 1.10 15.43 1.97
C ALA A 13 -0.37 15.51 2.42
N GLU A 14 -1.03 14.35 2.35
CA GLU A 14 -2.30 14.05 3.02
C GLU A 14 -3.50 14.97 2.72
N ASN A 15 -3.69 15.32 1.45
CA ASN A 15 -4.84 16.09 1.01
C ASN A 15 -6.10 15.20 0.99
N ARG A 16 -7.09 15.53 1.83
CA ARG A 16 -8.37 14.81 1.91
C ARG A 16 -9.31 15.23 0.78
N VAL A 17 -9.55 14.34 -0.18
CA VAL A 17 -10.40 14.61 -1.35
C VAL A 17 -11.61 13.69 -1.33
N VAL A 18 -12.81 14.28 -1.26
CA VAL A 18 -14.07 13.55 -1.48
C VAL A 18 -14.73 14.08 -2.75
N ARG A 19 -14.88 13.21 -3.75
CA ARG A 19 -15.56 13.53 -5.00
C ARG A 19 -16.91 12.81 -5.06
N ILE A 20 -17.98 13.60 -5.12
CA ILE A 20 -19.35 13.10 -5.39
C ILE A 20 -19.69 13.34 -6.86
N TYR A 21 -20.01 12.26 -7.57
CA TYR A 21 -20.64 12.30 -8.89
C TYR A 21 -22.15 12.31 -8.70
N ARG A 22 -22.83 13.27 -9.32
CA ARG A 22 -24.25 13.55 -9.09
C ARG A 22 -24.96 13.98 -10.38
N ASP A 23 -24.50 13.44 -11.49
CA ASP A 23 -25.08 13.67 -12.82
C ASP A 23 -26.41 12.91 -12.98
N SER A 24 -26.71 11.97 -12.06
CA SER A 24 -28.01 11.31 -11.89
C SER A 24 -28.47 11.38 -10.42
N PRO A 25 -29.75 11.08 -10.10
CA PRO A 25 -30.22 10.97 -8.72
C PRO A 25 -29.46 9.94 -7.88
N ARG A 26 -28.89 8.91 -8.54
CA ARG A 26 -28.00 7.93 -7.93
C ARG A 26 -26.57 8.46 -7.97
N HIS A 27 -26.12 8.97 -6.83
CA HIS A 27 -24.79 9.58 -6.69
C HIS A 27 -23.71 8.50 -6.53
N GLU A 28 -22.47 8.78 -6.95
CA GLU A 28 -21.30 7.94 -6.66
C GLU A 28 -20.27 8.71 -5.84
N ILE A 29 -19.41 8.02 -5.08
CA ILE A 29 -18.42 8.62 -4.17
C ILE A 29 -17.02 8.04 -4.40
N LYS A 30 -16.02 8.92 -4.41
CA LYS A 30 -14.59 8.60 -4.19
C LYS A 30 -14.09 9.38 -2.99
N ASP A 31 -13.39 8.73 -2.07
CA ASP A 31 -12.84 9.32 -0.85
C ASP A 31 -11.37 8.93 -0.72
N LEU A 32 -10.48 9.92 -0.76
CA LEU A 32 -9.05 9.74 -0.94
C LEU A 32 -8.22 10.52 0.08
N ASN A 33 -7.04 10.00 0.38
CA ASN A 33 -5.91 10.76 0.93
C ASN A 33 -4.85 10.87 -0.18
N VAL A 34 -4.44 12.07 -0.57
CA VAL A 34 -3.52 12.27 -1.70
C VAL A 34 -2.28 13.06 -1.28
N GLY A 35 -1.10 12.47 -1.44
CA GLY A 35 0.19 13.13 -1.28
C GLY A 35 0.85 13.39 -2.63
N SER A 36 1.57 14.52 -2.75
CA SER A 36 2.41 14.85 -3.90
C SER A 36 3.83 15.23 -3.49
N ALA A 37 4.80 14.81 -4.27
CA ALA A 37 6.22 15.16 -4.14
C ALA A 37 6.80 15.50 -5.50
N LEU A 38 7.54 16.60 -5.60
CA LEU A 38 8.24 17.01 -6.81
C LEU A 38 9.75 16.91 -6.61
N ARG A 39 10.45 16.47 -7.66
CA ARG A 39 11.91 16.38 -7.77
C ARG A 39 12.37 17.15 -9.00
N GLY A 40 13.54 17.78 -8.91
CA GLY A 40 14.02 18.65 -9.98
C GLY A 40 15.11 19.62 -9.55
N ASP A 41 15.30 20.67 -10.34
CA ASP A 41 16.30 21.71 -10.07
C ASP A 41 15.79 22.73 -9.03
N PHE A 42 15.93 22.35 -7.76
CA PHE A 42 15.52 23.16 -6.61
C PHE A 42 16.68 23.62 -5.73
N ALA A 43 17.94 23.41 -6.13
CA ALA A 43 19.10 23.64 -5.26
C ALA A 43 19.13 25.07 -4.68
N ALA A 44 18.87 26.08 -5.51
CA ALA A 44 18.86 27.49 -5.12
C ALA A 44 17.83 27.81 -4.02
N ALA A 45 16.72 27.05 -3.93
CA ALA A 45 15.74 27.19 -2.87
C ALA A 45 16.31 26.77 -1.50
N TYR A 46 17.22 25.79 -1.47
CA TYR A 46 17.87 25.30 -0.26
C TYR A 46 19.14 26.07 0.10
N THR A 47 19.95 26.43 -0.89
CA THR A 47 21.26 27.07 -0.67
C THR A 47 21.17 28.57 -0.49
N ASP A 48 20.28 29.23 -1.24
CA ASP A 48 20.20 30.69 -1.34
C ASP A 48 18.83 31.24 -0.92
N GLY A 49 17.86 30.36 -0.65
CA GLY A 49 16.49 30.74 -0.35
C GLY A 49 15.69 31.24 -1.57
N ASP A 50 16.21 31.05 -2.78
CA ASP A 50 15.56 31.50 -4.02
C ASP A 50 14.42 30.56 -4.43
N GLN A 51 13.19 31.04 -4.29
CA GLN A 51 11.97 30.26 -4.53
C GLN A 51 11.44 30.35 -5.97
N ARG A 52 12.15 30.99 -6.92
CA ARG A 52 11.63 31.21 -8.29
C ARG A 52 11.28 29.92 -9.05
N LYS A 53 11.95 28.81 -8.72
CA LYS A 53 11.70 27.49 -9.33
C LYS A 53 10.73 26.62 -8.53
N VAL A 54 10.23 27.11 -7.40
CA VAL A 54 9.40 26.32 -6.48
C VAL A 54 7.93 26.56 -6.77
N LEU A 55 7.26 25.55 -7.32
CA LEU A 55 5.79 25.52 -7.35
C LEU A 55 5.27 25.42 -5.90
N PRO A 56 4.47 26.38 -5.40
CA PRO A 56 4.01 26.34 -4.02
C PRO A 56 3.29 25.03 -3.69
N THR A 57 3.50 24.49 -2.48
CA THR A 57 2.79 23.27 -2.05
C THR A 57 1.28 23.51 -1.99
N ASP A 58 0.85 24.74 -1.77
CA ASP A 58 -0.56 25.12 -1.89
C ASP A 58 -1.08 24.96 -3.32
N SER A 59 -0.30 25.33 -4.34
CA SER A 59 -0.67 25.10 -5.75
C SER A 59 -0.82 23.60 -6.06
N GLN A 60 0.07 22.74 -5.54
CA GLN A 60 -0.07 21.29 -5.69
C GLN A 60 -1.39 20.76 -5.09
N LYS A 61 -1.77 21.23 -3.89
CA LYS A 61 -3.09 20.96 -3.29
C LYS A 61 -4.22 21.40 -4.21
N GLN A 62 -4.16 22.63 -4.73
CA GLN A 62 -5.21 23.13 -5.63
C GLN A 62 -5.31 22.31 -6.92
N THR A 63 -4.20 21.89 -7.50
CA THR A 63 -4.16 20.98 -8.65
C THR A 63 -4.85 19.66 -8.35
N ILE A 64 -4.56 19.05 -7.19
CA ILE A 64 -5.22 17.81 -6.73
C ILE A 64 -6.75 18.00 -6.72
N TYR A 65 -7.27 19.04 -6.05
CA TYR A 65 -8.73 19.27 -6.02
C TYR A 65 -9.31 19.61 -7.39
N ALA A 66 -8.59 20.38 -8.22
CA ALA A 66 -9.04 20.76 -9.54
C ALA A 66 -9.14 19.56 -10.49
N TYR A 67 -8.12 18.69 -10.50
CA TYR A 67 -8.08 17.50 -11.35
C TYR A 67 -9.18 16.49 -10.99
N ALA A 68 -9.50 16.34 -9.70
CA ALA A 68 -10.62 15.52 -9.25
C ALA A 68 -11.97 15.95 -9.87
N LYS A 69 -12.12 17.22 -10.23
CA LYS A 69 -13.30 17.76 -10.92
C LYS A 69 -13.14 17.76 -12.44
N GLU A 70 -11.99 18.19 -12.95
CA GLU A 70 -11.75 18.39 -14.38
C GLU A 70 -11.61 17.05 -15.14
N LYS A 71 -10.78 16.14 -14.62
CA LYS A 71 -10.53 14.82 -15.22
C LYS A 71 -11.48 13.75 -14.67
N GLY A 72 -11.92 13.93 -13.42
CA GLY A 72 -12.57 12.87 -12.68
C GLY A 72 -11.56 11.89 -12.08
N ILE A 73 -12.09 10.84 -11.47
CA ILE A 73 -11.39 9.80 -10.73
C ILE A 73 -12.12 8.50 -11.03
N GLU A 74 -11.72 7.86 -12.13
CA GLU A 74 -12.16 6.52 -12.50
C GLU A 74 -11.47 5.50 -11.57
N THR A 75 -10.15 5.39 -11.70
CA THR A 75 -9.27 4.64 -10.79
C THR A 75 -8.27 5.58 -10.13
N ILE A 76 -7.76 5.22 -8.95
CA ILE A 76 -6.77 6.04 -8.24
C ILE A 76 -5.43 6.07 -8.98
N GLU A 77 -5.09 4.98 -9.68
CA GLU A 77 -3.89 4.83 -10.48
C GLU A 77 -3.91 5.79 -11.68
N ARG A 78 -5.04 5.86 -12.41
CA ARG A 78 -5.20 6.78 -13.54
C ARG A 78 -5.15 8.23 -13.07
N TYR A 79 -5.88 8.55 -12.00
CA TYR A 79 -5.88 9.88 -11.41
C TYR A 79 -4.48 10.31 -10.93
N GLY A 80 -3.73 9.40 -10.32
CA GLY A 80 -2.34 9.64 -9.92
C GLY A 80 -1.39 9.82 -11.10
N LEU A 81 -1.57 9.07 -12.19
CA LEU A 81 -0.82 9.26 -13.45
C LEU A 81 -1.09 10.64 -14.05
N ASP A 82 -2.36 11.05 -14.17
CA ASP A 82 -2.72 12.36 -14.74
C ASP A 82 -2.11 13.52 -13.92
N LEU A 83 -2.10 13.41 -12.58
CA LEU A 83 -1.43 14.37 -11.70
C LEU A 83 0.10 14.37 -11.86
N ALA A 84 0.73 13.20 -11.86
CA ALA A 84 2.19 13.08 -11.95
C ALA A 84 2.70 13.63 -13.29
N HIS A 85 2.05 13.29 -14.39
CA HIS A 85 2.36 13.83 -15.72
C HIS A 85 2.16 15.33 -15.77
N HIS A 86 1.04 15.86 -15.25
CA HIS A 86 0.82 17.31 -15.20
C HIS A 86 1.98 18.06 -14.53
N PHE A 87 2.45 17.58 -13.38
CA PHE A 87 3.53 18.28 -12.68
C PHE A 87 4.86 18.25 -13.42
N VAL A 88 5.18 17.15 -14.10
CA VAL A 88 6.44 17.01 -14.86
C VAL A 88 6.37 17.76 -16.19
N ASP A 89 5.22 17.74 -16.86
CA ASP A 89 5.08 18.28 -18.21
C ASP A 89 4.86 19.80 -18.23
N GLU A 90 4.22 20.38 -17.21
CA GLU A 90 3.85 21.81 -17.20
C GLU A 90 4.89 22.72 -16.54
N TYR A 91 5.81 22.17 -15.72
CA TYR A 91 6.74 22.96 -14.91
C TYR A 91 8.19 22.57 -15.18
N GLU A 92 8.90 23.38 -15.97
CA GLU A 92 10.27 23.10 -16.43
C GLU A 92 11.27 22.65 -15.34
N PRO A 93 11.29 23.23 -14.12
CA PRO A 93 12.22 22.78 -13.09
C PRO A 93 11.95 21.36 -12.57
N VAL A 94 10.73 20.84 -12.77
CA VAL A 94 10.28 19.53 -12.26
C VAL A 94 10.68 18.45 -13.26
N THR A 95 11.53 17.52 -12.83
CA THR A 95 11.96 16.37 -13.64
C THR A 95 11.41 15.04 -13.15
N GLY A 96 10.71 15.05 -12.02
CA GLY A 96 10.01 13.89 -11.51
C GLY A 96 8.93 14.25 -10.50
N ALA A 97 7.87 13.46 -10.47
CA ALA A 97 6.77 13.59 -9.55
C ALA A 97 6.41 12.24 -8.94
N ARG A 98 6.06 12.25 -7.66
CA ARG A 98 5.52 11.09 -6.95
C ARG A 98 4.17 11.44 -6.36
N ILE A 99 3.16 10.62 -6.64
CA ILE A 99 1.80 10.75 -6.11
C ILE A 99 1.48 9.48 -5.32
N GLU A 100 1.10 9.65 -4.05
CA GLU A 100 0.68 8.55 -3.18
C GLU A 100 -0.79 8.73 -2.80
N ILE A 101 -1.59 7.69 -2.97
CA ILE A 101 -3.04 7.76 -2.80
C ILE A 101 -3.52 6.60 -1.94
N ASP A 102 -4.27 6.92 -0.88
CA ASP A 102 -5.12 5.97 -0.17
C ASP A 102 -6.57 6.14 -0.65
N GLU A 103 -7.26 5.03 -0.96
CA GLU A 103 -8.69 5.01 -1.26
C GLU A 103 -9.48 4.38 -0.12
N TYR A 104 -10.54 5.07 0.25
CA TYR A 104 -11.39 4.75 1.36
C TYR A 104 -12.74 4.23 0.87
N ALA A 105 -12.92 2.90 0.91
CA ALA A 105 -14.15 2.25 0.43
C ALA A 105 -15.44 2.65 1.18
N TRP A 106 -16.54 2.76 0.46
CA TRP A 106 -17.88 3.02 0.98
C TRP A 106 -18.85 1.99 0.40
N GLU A 107 -19.90 1.63 1.16
CA GLU A 107 -21.04 0.89 0.62
C GLU A 107 -22.35 1.62 0.90
N ARG A 108 -23.34 1.42 0.02
CA ARG A 108 -24.63 2.08 0.15
C ARG A 108 -25.38 1.50 1.35
N VAL A 109 -26.05 2.39 2.08
CA VAL A 109 -27.02 1.96 3.11
C VAL A 109 -28.18 1.25 2.41
N VAL A 110 -28.59 0.09 2.93
CA VAL A 110 -29.73 -0.67 2.43
C VAL A 110 -30.96 -0.36 3.28
N VAL A 111 -32.05 0.08 2.64
CA VAL A 111 -33.37 0.32 3.26
C VAL A 111 -34.41 -0.53 2.54
N ASP A 112 -35.17 -1.33 3.28
CA ASP A 112 -36.17 -2.27 2.74
C ASP A 112 -35.63 -3.17 1.61
N GLY A 113 -34.39 -3.64 1.76
CA GLY A 113 -33.72 -4.51 0.79
C GLY A 113 -33.23 -3.82 -0.48
N ARG A 114 -33.26 -2.48 -0.54
CA ARG A 114 -32.78 -1.68 -1.67
C ARG A 114 -31.67 -0.74 -1.24
N GLU A 115 -30.64 -0.61 -2.07
CA GLU A 115 -29.57 0.36 -1.83
C GLU A 115 -30.06 1.80 -1.98
N HIS A 116 -29.63 2.67 -1.07
CA HIS A 116 -29.93 4.10 -1.12
C HIS A 116 -29.09 4.83 -2.17
N ASP A 117 -29.70 5.82 -2.82
CA ASP A 117 -29.10 6.52 -3.96
C ASP A 117 -27.94 7.45 -3.58
N HIS A 118 -27.89 7.92 -2.33
CA HIS A 118 -26.94 8.95 -1.89
C HIS A 118 -26.63 8.88 -0.38
N SER A 119 -26.73 7.68 0.21
CA SER A 119 -26.33 7.45 1.62
C SER A 119 -25.44 6.23 1.71
N TRP A 120 -24.33 6.35 2.41
CA TRP A 120 -23.31 5.31 2.53
C TRP A 120 -22.86 5.10 3.98
N VAL A 121 -22.31 3.93 4.24
CA VAL A 121 -21.56 3.58 5.44
C VAL A 121 -20.13 3.19 5.05
N ARG A 122 -19.17 3.46 5.95
CA ARG A 122 -17.76 3.13 5.73
C ARG A 122 -17.61 1.62 5.50
N LYS A 123 -16.87 1.25 4.46
CA LYS A 123 -16.48 -0.13 4.16
C LYS A 123 -14.97 -0.27 4.15
N GLY A 124 -14.50 -1.49 4.38
CA GLY A 124 -13.13 -1.87 4.12
C GLY A 124 -12.58 -2.74 5.23
N GLN A 125 -12.04 -3.89 4.85
CA GLN A 125 -11.18 -4.68 5.72
C GLN A 125 -9.72 -4.18 5.63
N GLU A 126 -9.47 -3.24 4.72
CA GLU A 126 -8.19 -2.72 4.27
C GLU A 126 -8.39 -1.32 3.66
N VAL A 127 -7.28 -0.61 3.46
CA VAL A 127 -7.20 0.60 2.63
C VAL A 127 -6.48 0.23 1.33
N ARG A 128 -7.12 0.50 0.17
CA ARG A 128 -6.47 0.37 -1.14
C ARG A 128 -5.49 1.51 -1.34
N THR A 129 -4.33 1.24 -1.93
CA THR A 129 -3.29 2.23 -2.16
C THR A 129 -2.81 2.23 -3.61
N ALA A 130 -2.41 3.38 -4.12
CA ALA A 130 -1.65 3.50 -5.35
C ALA A 130 -0.49 4.49 -5.17
N GLU A 131 0.68 4.14 -5.71
CA GLU A 131 1.86 5.00 -5.72
C GLU A 131 2.35 5.13 -7.15
N ILE A 132 2.38 6.36 -7.64
CA ILE A 132 2.73 6.69 -9.01
C ILE A 132 4.02 7.49 -8.97
N THR A 133 4.99 7.10 -9.79
CA THR A 133 6.21 7.88 -10.01
C THR A 133 6.35 8.16 -11.50
N VAL A 134 6.51 9.42 -11.87
CA VAL A 134 6.95 9.83 -13.20
C VAL A 134 8.33 10.45 -13.05
N ASP A 135 9.27 10.06 -13.90
CA ASP A 135 10.65 10.58 -13.87
C ASP A 135 11.21 10.74 -15.28
N GLY A 136 12.02 11.77 -15.48
CA GLY A 136 12.50 12.20 -16.79
C GLY A 136 11.52 13.13 -17.50
N VAL A 137 11.99 13.75 -18.59
CA VAL A 137 11.22 14.73 -19.39
C VAL A 137 11.21 14.35 -20.86
N GLY A 138 10.16 14.76 -21.58
CA GLY A 138 10.02 14.50 -23.01
C GLY A 138 10.19 13.02 -23.36
N ALA A 139 11.02 12.71 -24.34
CA ALA A 139 11.24 11.33 -24.81
C ALA A 139 11.93 10.40 -23.77
N ALA A 140 12.55 10.96 -22.73
CA ALA A 140 13.19 10.19 -21.67
C ALA A 140 12.25 9.91 -20.48
N GLN A 141 11.05 10.50 -20.48
CA GLN A 141 10.07 10.34 -19.41
C GLN A 141 9.59 8.88 -19.31
N ARG A 142 9.46 8.40 -18.07
CA ARG A 142 8.98 7.07 -17.74
C ARG A 142 8.03 7.14 -16.56
N SER A 143 7.09 6.19 -16.52
CA SER A 143 6.08 6.09 -15.46
C SER A 143 6.13 4.72 -14.81
N TRP A 144 6.05 4.70 -13.49
CA TRP A 144 5.95 3.50 -12.67
C TRP A 144 4.71 3.60 -11.80
N VAL A 145 3.98 2.49 -11.70
CA VAL A 145 2.79 2.38 -10.84
C VAL A 145 3.00 1.21 -9.89
N ILE A 146 2.71 1.44 -8.62
CA ILE A 146 2.60 0.43 -7.58
C ILE A 146 1.16 0.44 -7.09
N GLY A 147 0.48 -0.69 -7.24
CA GLY A 147 -0.79 -0.95 -6.56
C GLY A 147 -0.53 -1.53 -5.18
N GLY A 148 -1.50 -1.43 -4.28
CA GLY A 148 -1.34 -2.03 -2.96
C GLY A 148 -2.58 -2.03 -2.10
N LEU A 149 -2.42 -2.63 -0.93
CA LEU A 149 -3.32 -2.52 0.20
C LEU A 149 -2.54 -2.44 1.50
N LYS A 150 -3.15 -1.84 2.51
CA LYS A 150 -2.65 -1.82 3.89
C LYS A 150 -3.78 -2.03 4.88
N ASP A 151 -3.40 -2.32 6.12
CA ASP A 151 -4.31 -2.54 7.24
C ASP A 151 -5.26 -3.74 7.07
N LEU A 152 -4.90 -4.70 6.18
CA LEU A 152 -5.68 -5.93 5.99
C LEU A 152 -5.42 -6.91 7.14
N VAL A 153 -6.31 -6.91 8.13
CA VAL A 153 -6.21 -7.81 9.28
C VAL A 153 -6.79 -9.19 8.94
N VAL A 154 -5.96 -10.22 9.02
CA VAL A 154 -6.34 -11.62 8.76
C VAL A 154 -5.83 -12.53 9.86
N LEU A 155 -6.57 -13.60 10.14
CA LEU A 155 -6.27 -14.59 11.17
C LEU A 155 -6.67 -15.98 10.70
N LYS A 156 -5.82 -16.98 10.99
CA LYS A 156 -6.21 -18.40 11.02
C LYS A 156 -6.02 -18.94 12.43
N SER A 157 -6.99 -19.70 12.91
CA SER A 157 -7.01 -20.24 14.27
C SER A 157 -6.19 -21.52 14.45
N THR A 158 -5.88 -22.21 13.35
CA THR A 158 -5.09 -23.43 13.27
C THR A 158 -4.44 -23.51 11.87
N GLY A 159 -3.78 -24.62 11.54
CA GLY A 159 -3.10 -24.79 10.24
C GLY A 159 -1.86 -23.89 10.11
N SER A 160 -1.26 -23.55 11.24
CA SER A 160 0.05 -22.91 11.33
C SER A 160 0.90 -23.58 12.40
N GLU A 161 2.16 -23.77 12.06
CA GLU A 161 3.19 -24.39 12.88
C GLU A 161 4.40 -23.46 12.98
N PHE A 162 5.30 -23.78 13.91
CA PHE A 162 6.64 -23.22 13.99
C PHE A 162 7.53 -24.10 14.87
N HIS A 163 8.47 -24.80 14.26
CA HIS A 163 9.41 -25.73 14.91
C HIS A 163 10.70 -25.82 14.08
N ASP A 164 11.67 -26.61 14.56
CA ASP A 164 12.99 -26.81 13.92
C ASP A 164 13.77 -25.51 13.65
N PHE A 165 13.51 -24.47 14.44
CA PHE A 165 14.26 -23.22 14.39
C PHE A 165 15.60 -23.36 15.11
N LEU A 166 16.52 -22.44 14.83
CA LEU A 166 17.78 -22.36 15.55
C LEU A 166 17.54 -22.05 17.03
N GLU A 167 18.24 -22.76 17.90
CA GLU A 167 18.22 -22.52 19.34
C GLU A 167 19.58 -21.99 19.79
N ASP A 168 19.53 -20.96 20.62
CA ASP A 168 20.68 -20.42 21.33
C ASP A 168 20.41 -20.32 22.84
N LYS A 169 21.37 -19.79 23.60
CA LYS A 169 21.25 -19.62 25.05
C LYS A 169 20.13 -18.66 25.52
N TYR A 170 19.46 -17.94 24.61
CA TYR A 170 18.35 -17.03 24.89
C TYR A 170 17.01 -17.56 24.33
N THR A 171 16.99 -18.75 23.75
CA THR A 171 15.80 -19.32 23.14
C THR A 171 14.95 -20.03 24.20
N ILE A 172 13.80 -19.45 24.52
CA ILE A 172 12.78 -20.04 25.41
C ILE A 172 11.50 -20.43 24.67
N LEU A 173 11.38 -20.01 23.41
CA LEU A 173 10.23 -20.30 22.57
C LEU A 173 10.08 -21.81 22.40
N GLN A 174 8.89 -22.33 22.68
CA GLN A 174 8.60 -23.75 22.49
C GLN A 174 8.16 -23.99 21.04
N PRO A 175 8.61 -25.08 20.39
CA PRO A 175 8.09 -25.48 19.10
C PRO A 175 6.59 -25.81 19.22
N THR A 176 5.84 -25.55 18.16
CA THR A 176 4.42 -25.89 18.08
C THR A 176 4.03 -26.38 16.69
N SER A 177 3.14 -27.37 16.64
CA SER A 177 2.49 -27.85 15.43
C SER A 177 1.06 -27.32 15.25
N ASP A 178 0.60 -26.46 16.16
CA ASP A 178 -0.70 -25.80 16.05
C ASP A 178 -0.69 -24.48 16.82
N ARG A 179 -0.93 -23.38 16.09
CA ARG A 179 -1.05 -22.04 16.66
C ARG A 179 -1.96 -21.15 15.82
N VAL A 180 -2.44 -20.08 16.46
CA VAL A 180 -2.98 -18.92 15.77
C VAL A 180 -1.87 -18.24 14.96
N MET A 181 -2.19 -17.83 13.73
CA MET A 181 -1.37 -16.91 12.94
C MET A 181 -2.23 -15.73 12.51
N ALA A 182 -1.89 -14.54 12.98
CA ALA A 182 -2.59 -13.30 12.68
C ALA A 182 -1.63 -12.22 12.20
N THR A 183 -2.06 -11.39 11.27
CA THR A 183 -1.26 -10.27 10.73
C THR A 183 -2.13 -9.09 10.33
N SER A 184 -1.55 -7.90 10.32
CA SER A 184 -2.08 -6.73 9.60
C SER A 184 -1.24 -6.54 8.33
N LEU A 185 -1.67 -7.15 7.23
CA LEU A 185 -0.87 -7.25 6.02
C LEU A 185 -0.79 -5.90 5.29
N VAL A 186 0.44 -5.53 4.91
CA VAL A 186 0.71 -4.54 3.87
C VAL A 186 1.25 -5.28 2.67
N ALA A 187 0.62 -5.09 1.50
CA ALA A 187 1.02 -5.67 0.24
C ALA A 187 1.11 -4.59 -0.82
N LYS A 188 2.22 -4.53 -1.55
CA LYS A 188 2.44 -3.61 -2.67
C LYS A 188 2.96 -4.41 -3.85
N TRP A 189 2.51 -4.09 -5.06
CA TRP A 189 2.94 -4.75 -6.28
C TRP A 189 3.22 -3.75 -7.39
N ARG A 190 4.36 -3.90 -8.06
CA ARG A 190 4.76 -3.01 -9.16
C ARG A 190 4.34 -3.60 -10.49
N PHE A 191 3.73 -2.76 -11.31
CA PHE A 191 3.32 -3.11 -12.66
C PHE A 191 4.47 -2.95 -13.67
N VAL A 192 4.45 -3.73 -14.76
CA VAL A 192 5.40 -3.63 -15.88
C VAL A 192 5.03 -2.54 -16.89
N GLY A 193 3.86 -1.90 -16.73
CA GLY A 193 3.34 -0.86 -17.62
C GLY A 193 2.10 -0.18 -17.04
N THR A 194 1.45 0.67 -17.84
CA THR A 194 0.31 1.51 -17.43
C THR A 194 -1.00 1.20 -18.15
N ASP A 195 -1.00 0.27 -19.10
CA ASP A 195 -2.21 -0.22 -19.77
C ASP A 195 -2.76 -1.43 -19.01
N ILE A 196 -3.51 -1.16 -17.94
CA ILE A 196 -3.92 -2.13 -16.94
C ILE A 196 -5.39 -1.90 -16.57
N ASP A 197 -6.16 -2.98 -16.44
CA ASP A 197 -7.44 -2.94 -15.72
C ASP A 197 -7.17 -2.95 -14.21
N TRP A 198 -7.04 -1.74 -13.65
CA TRP A 198 -6.60 -1.55 -12.27
C TRP A 198 -7.55 -2.15 -11.24
N ASP A 199 -8.85 -2.01 -11.46
CA ASP A 199 -9.89 -2.45 -10.52
C ASP A 199 -10.02 -3.98 -10.55
N GLU A 200 -10.05 -4.60 -11.74
CA GLU A 200 -10.04 -6.06 -11.87
C GLU A 200 -8.79 -6.66 -11.24
N THR A 201 -7.62 -6.08 -11.55
CA THR A 201 -6.35 -6.57 -11.03
C THR A 201 -6.31 -6.45 -9.50
N TYR A 202 -6.71 -5.30 -8.93
CA TYR A 202 -6.75 -5.12 -7.47
C TYR A 202 -7.62 -6.18 -6.79
N LEU A 203 -8.84 -6.39 -7.29
CA LEU A 203 -9.78 -7.36 -6.72
C LEU A 203 -9.23 -8.79 -6.81
N GLY A 204 -8.61 -9.14 -7.93
CA GLY A 204 -8.03 -10.46 -8.12
C GLY A 204 -6.76 -10.71 -7.30
N VAL A 205 -5.86 -9.73 -7.18
CA VAL A 205 -4.70 -9.80 -6.28
C VAL A 205 -5.15 -9.95 -4.83
N LYS A 206 -6.11 -9.14 -4.36
CA LYS A 206 -6.66 -9.27 -3.00
C LYS A 206 -7.26 -10.66 -2.76
N ARG A 207 -7.98 -11.22 -3.73
CA ARG A 207 -8.53 -12.58 -3.65
C ARG A 207 -7.43 -13.62 -3.48
N LEU A 208 -6.35 -13.55 -4.27
CA LEU A 208 -5.22 -14.46 -4.16
C LEU A 208 -4.50 -14.36 -2.81
N ILE A 209 -4.33 -13.13 -2.28
CA ILE A 209 -3.79 -12.90 -0.94
C ILE A 209 -4.61 -13.66 0.11
N LEU A 210 -5.93 -13.45 0.12
CA LEU A 210 -6.83 -14.09 1.08
C LEU A 210 -6.88 -15.61 0.92
N GLU A 211 -6.94 -16.10 -0.33
CA GLU A 211 -6.99 -17.51 -0.64
C GLU A 211 -5.72 -18.24 -0.19
N ARG A 212 -4.54 -17.71 -0.54
CA ARG A 212 -3.25 -18.31 -0.13
C ARG A 212 -3.06 -18.20 1.38
N PHE A 213 -3.40 -17.07 2.00
CA PHE A 213 -3.38 -16.96 3.45
C PHE A 213 -4.26 -18.03 4.11
N ALA A 214 -5.48 -18.27 3.62
CA ALA A 214 -6.38 -19.26 4.20
C ALA A 214 -5.92 -20.71 3.97
N THR A 215 -5.49 -21.04 2.75
CA THR A 215 -5.33 -22.44 2.30
C THR A 215 -3.92 -23.02 2.49
N VAL A 216 -2.88 -22.19 2.59
CA VAL A 216 -1.52 -22.67 2.85
C VAL A 216 -1.42 -23.17 4.29
N HIS A 217 -1.10 -24.45 4.47
CA HIS A 217 -0.64 -24.97 5.76
C HIS A 217 0.72 -24.34 6.07
N SER A 218 0.75 -23.46 7.07
CA SER A 218 1.87 -22.53 7.28
C SER A 218 2.91 -23.12 8.20
N LEU A 219 4.08 -23.51 7.69
CA LEU A 219 5.23 -23.90 8.51
C LEU A 219 5.98 -22.69 9.06
N ALA A 220 5.81 -21.53 8.41
CA ALA A 220 6.31 -20.24 8.86
C ALA A 220 5.56 -19.10 8.14
N LEU A 221 5.49 -17.92 8.75
CA LEU A 221 4.90 -16.75 8.10
C LEU A 221 5.67 -16.37 6.82
N GLN A 222 6.99 -16.57 6.81
CA GLN A 222 7.85 -16.42 5.63
C GLN A 222 7.36 -17.26 4.44
N GLN A 223 7.04 -18.54 4.67
CA GLN A 223 6.51 -19.44 3.63
C GLN A 223 5.18 -18.91 3.11
N THR A 224 4.28 -18.49 4.00
CA THR A 224 2.97 -17.94 3.62
C THR A 224 3.13 -16.69 2.74
N LEU A 225 4.06 -15.78 3.07
CA LEU A 225 4.32 -14.59 2.24
C LEU A 225 4.87 -14.96 0.86
N TYR A 226 5.79 -15.92 0.80
CA TYR A 226 6.31 -16.42 -0.47
C TYR A 226 5.21 -17.00 -1.36
N GLU A 227 4.36 -17.87 -0.81
CA GLU A 227 3.25 -18.49 -1.56
C GLU A 227 2.21 -17.46 -2.04
N ILE A 228 1.95 -16.41 -1.24
CA ILE A 228 1.11 -15.27 -1.67
C ILE A 228 1.75 -14.56 -2.86
N GLY A 229 3.01 -14.13 -2.74
CA GLY A 229 3.69 -13.40 -3.81
C GLY A 229 3.84 -14.23 -5.08
N LYS A 230 4.15 -15.52 -4.95
CA LYS A 230 4.24 -16.47 -6.06
C LYS A 230 2.91 -16.61 -6.80
N ALA A 231 1.80 -16.84 -6.09
CA ALA A 231 0.48 -16.99 -6.71
C ALA A 231 0.06 -15.72 -7.47
N ILE A 232 0.38 -14.53 -6.94
CA ILE A 232 0.11 -13.26 -7.62
C ILE A 232 0.91 -13.18 -8.93
N LEU A 233 2.21 -13.46 -8.90
CA LEU A 233 3.05 -13.41 -10.10
C LEU A 233 2.68 -14.50 -11.11
N GLU A 234 2.25 -15.68 -10.69
CA GLU A 234 1.78 -16.71 -11.63
C GLU A 234 0.48 -16.29 -12.34
N ALA A 235 -0.43 -15.61 -11.63
CA ALA A 235 -1.71 -15.19 -12.18
C ALA A 235 -1.65 -13.90 -13.00
N TYR A 236 -0.74 -12.97 -12.68
CA TYR A 236 -0.67 -11.63 -13.28
C TYR A 236 0.70 -11.36 -13.93
N PRO A 237 0.87 -11.70 -15.23
CA PRO A 237 2.07 -11.38 -16.02
C PRO A 237 2.46 -9.91 -16.00
N LEU A 238 1.47 -9.02 -15.85
CA LEU A 238 1.63 -7.58 -15.77
C LEU A 238 2.27 -7.07 -14.46
N ILE A 239 2.49 -7.93 -13.47
CA ILE A 239 3.16 -7.60 -12.21
C ILE A 239 4.60 -8.12 -12.25
N ALA A 240 5.56 -7.23 -11.95
CA ALA A 240 6.99 -7.53 -11.92
C ALA A 240 7.47 -8.08 -10.57
N GLU A 241 6.97 -7.49 -9.48
CA GLU A 241 7.37 -7.85 -8.11
C GLU A 241 6.26 -7.48 -7.11
N VAL A 242 6.23 -8.22 -6.00
CA VAL A 242 5.32 -8.05 -4.87
C VAL A 242 6.15 -7.89 -3.59
N ARG A 243 5.93 -6.81 -2.85
CA ARG A 243 6.54 -6.54 -1.54
C ARG A 243 5.49 -6.68 -0.45
N LEU A 244 5.82 -7.47 0.56
CA LEU A 244 4.91 -7.84 1.65
C LEU A 244 5.56 -7.49 2.99
N SER A 245 4.77 -6.92 3.89
CA SER A 245 5.15 -6.68 5.28
C SER A 245 4.04 -7.19 6.18
N ALA A 246 4.37 -8.15 7.05
CA ALA A 246 3.42 -8.87 7.87
C ALA A 246 3.92 -8.93 9.32
N PRO A 247 3.41 -8.06 10.21
CA PRO A 247 3.63 -8.23 11.63
C PRO A 247 2.89 -9.48 12.12
N ASN A 248 3.59 -10.38 12.79
CA ASN A 248 2.98 -11.50 13.50
C ASN A 248 2.32 -11.00 14.78
N LYS A 249 1.00 -10.79 14.73
CA LYS A 249 0.19 -10.33 15.86
C LYS A 249 -0.04 -11.49 16.82
N HIS A 250 0.74 -11.54 17.90
CA HIS A 250 0.77 -12.68 18.80
C HIS A 250 -0.56 -12.91 19.50
N HIS A 251 -1.01 -14.17 19.48
CA HIS A 251 -2.12 -14.67 20.28
C HIS A 251 -1.58 -15.80 21.14
N PHE A 252 -1.21 -15.48 22.38
CA PHE A 252 -0.63 -16.46 23.30
C PHE A 252 -1.73 -17.28 23.95
N VAL A 253 -1.60 -18.61 23.98
CA VAL A 253 -2.50 -19.47 24.74
C VAL A 253 -2.43 -19.04 26.20
N TYR A 254 -3.56 -18.66 26.78
CA TYR A 254 -3.61 -18.14 28.14
C TYR A 254 -3.49 -19.28 29.15
N ASP A 255 -2.57 -19.17 30.12
CA ASP A 255 -2.41 -20.18 31.15
C ASP A 255 -3.55 -20.12 32.17
N LEU A 256 -4.43 -21.12 32.12
CA LEU A 256 -5.56 -21.28 33.05
C LEU A 256 -5.29 -22.34 34.13
N SER A 257 -4.08 -22.94 34.16
CA SER A 257 -3.71 -23.95 35.15
C SER A 257 -3.79 -23.45 36.61
N PRO A 258 -3.54 -22.17 36.95
CA PRO A 258 -3.74 -21.67 38.32
C PRO A 258 -5.20 -21.76 38.80
N PHE A 259 -6.15 -21.90 37.88
CA PHE A 259 -7.58 -22.07 38.17
C PHE A 259 -8.06 -23.53 38.06
N GLY A 260 -7.16 -24.47 37.76
CA GLY A 260 -7.49 -25.88 37.56
C GLY A 260 -8.25 -26.16 36.26
N LEU A 261 -8.08 -25.31 35.24
CA LEU A 261 -8.75 -25.46 33.93
C LEU A 261 -7.73 -25.79 32.84
N GLU A 262 -8.11 -26.70 31.94
CA GLU A 262 -7.39 -26.94 30.68
C GLU A 262 -7.75 -25.87 29.64
N ASN A 263 -6.82 -25.58 28.72
CA ASN A 263 -7.04 -24.66 27.61
C ASN A 263 -6.50 -25.25 26.31
N PRO A 264 -7.27 -26.08 25.60
CA PRO A 264 -6.84 -26.74 24.37
C PRO A 264 -6.90 -25.77 23.17
N ASN A 265 -6.08 -24.71 23.19
CA ASN A 265 -6.01 -23.67 22.16
C ASN A 265 -7.34 -22.93 21.94
N GLU A 266 -8.06 -22.57 23.01
CA GLU A 266 -9.36 -21.90 22.91
C GLU A 266 -9.33 -20.45 23.41
N VAL A 267 -8.60 -20.19 24.50
CA VAL A 267 -8.51 -18.86 25.12
C VAL A 267 -7.12 -18.27 24.90
N PHE A 268 -7.06 -17.10 24.28
CA PHE A 268 -5.81 -16.44 23.91
C PHE A 268 -5.72 -15.01 24.47
N HIS A 269 -4.51 -14.58 24.81
CA HIS A 269 -4.17 -13.17 24.95
C HIS A 269 -3.66 -12.63 23.62
N ALA A 270 -4.44 -11.73 22.99
CA ALA A 270 -4.04 -11.00 21.81
C ALA A 270 -3.17 -9.80 22.24
N ASP A 271 -1.86 -9.95 22.08
CA ASP A 271 -0.91 -8.92 22.48
C ASP A 271 -0.86 -7.79 21.44
N ASP A 272 -0.65 -6.55 21.91
CA ASP A 272 -0.42 -5.39 21.04
C ASP A 272 1.04 -5.34 20.60
N ARG A 273 1.97 -5.42 21.56
CA ARG A 273 3.42 -5.26 21.37
C ARG A 273 4.20 -6.05 22.42
N PRO A 274 5.38 -6.62 22.08
CA PRO A 274 6.05 -6.56 20.77
C PRO A 274 5.40 -7.50 19.75
N TYR A 275 5.83 -7.41 18.48
CA TYR A 275 5.43 -8.34 17.43
C TYR A 275 6.63 -8.70 16.57
N GLY A 276 6.67 -9.93 16.06
CA GLY A 276 7.60 -10.28 14.99
C GLY A 276 7.24 -9.52 13.72
N LEU A 277 8.22 -9.00 12.97
CA LEU A 277 7.98 -8.34 11.69
C LEU A 277 8.66 -9.13 10.57
N ILE A 278 7.86 -9.74 9.71
CA ILE A 278 8.34 -10.55 8.60
C ILE A 278 8.08 -9.77 7.31
N GLN A 279 9.10 -9.66 6.47
CA GLN A 279 9.05 -8.94 5.21
C GLN A 279 9.61 -9.80 4.08
N ALA A 280 9.02 -9.70 2.89
CA ALA A 280 9.46 -10.43 1.72
C ALA A 280 9.29 -9.60 0.44
N ILE A 281 10.20 -9.79 -0.50
CA ILE A 281 10.05 -9.38 -1.90
C ILE A 281 10.02 -10.66 -2.72
N VAL A 282 8.94 -10.86 -3.46
CA VAL A 282 8.84 -11.92 -4.46
C VAL A 282 8.84 -11.24 -5.82
N ALA A 283 9.79 -11.57 -6.67
CA ALA A 283 9.98 -10.91 -7.97
C ALA A 283 10.24 -11.95 -9.06
N ARG A 284 9.94 -11.56 -10.30
CA ARG A 284 10.43 -12.31 -11.46
C ARG A 284 11.92 -12.07 -11.63
N ASP A 285 12.64 -13.08 -12.08
CA ASP A 285 14.07 -12.99 -12.38
C ASP A 285 14.37 -12.20 -13.66
N ASP A 286 13.36 -12.01 -14.51
CA ASP A 286 13.39 -11.20 -15.73
C ASP A 286 12.67 -9.84 -15.58
N ALA A 287 12.33 -9.43 -14.36
CA ALA A 287 11.62 -8.18 -14.12
C ALA A 287 12.41 -6.95 -14.62
N PRO A 288 11.76 -5.98 -15.28
CA PRO A 288 12.41 -4.74 -15.66
C PRO A 288 12.85 -3.97 -14.42
N GLU A 289 13.93 -3.18 -14.54
CA GLU A 289 14.46 -2.36 -13.46
C GLU A 289 13.37 -1.52 -12.80
N ALA A 290 13.34 -1.55 -11.47
CA ALA A 290 12.31 -0.86 -10.70
C ALA A 290 12.45 0.68 -10.77
N GLY A 291 13.60 1.19 -11.21
CA GLY A 291 13.87 2.62 -11.24
C GLY A 291 13.57 3.28 -9.88
N PRO A 292 12.98 4.48 -9.86
CA PRO A 292 12.63 5.19 -8.63
C PRO A 292 11.28 4.76 -8.03
N ALA A 293 10.64 3.69 -8.52
CA ALA A 293 9.27 3.32 -8.10
C ALA A 293 9.17 3.09 -6.58
N TRP A 294 10.21 2.48 -6.00
CA TRP A 294 10.27 2.14 -4.58
C TRP A 294 10.97 3.20 -3.72
N ASP A 295 11.29 4.38 -4.26
CA ASP A 295 11.78 5.50 -3.48
C ASP A 295 10.57 6.22 -2.85
N PRO A 296 10.28 6.05 -1.54
CA PRO A 296 9.07 6.62 -0.97
C PRO A 296 9.12 8.15 -0.86
N HIS A 297 7.95 8.75 -0.66
CA HIS A 297 7.83 10.19 -0.38
C HIS A 297 8.59 10.64 0.89
N LEU A 298 8.95 9.70 1.78
CA LEU A 298 9.70 9.93 3.02
C LEU A 298 11.04 9.17 3.08
N ALA A 299 11.62 8.78 1.94
CA ALA A 299 12.75 7.82 1.85
C ALA A 299 14.02 8.15 2.63
N TRP A 300 14.13 9.36 3.16
CA TRP A 300 15.37 9.94 3.67
C TRP A 300 15.36 10.02 5.20
N LEU A 301 14.23 9.66 5.84
CA LEU A 301 13.99 9.83 7.28
C LEU A 301 13.41 8.58 7.97
N VAL A 302 13.30 7.45 7.26
CA VAL A 302 12.75 6.18 7.78
C VAL A 302 13.72 5.04 7.53
#